data_AF-A0A6A4ISN6-F1
#
_entry.id   AF-A0A6A4ISN6-F1
#
_cell.length_a   1.000
_cell.length_b   1.000
_cell.length_c   1.000
_cell.angle_alpha   90.00
_cell.angle_beta   90.00
_cell.angle_gamma   90.00
#
_symmetry.space_group_name_H-M   'P 1'
#
loop_
_entity.id
_entity.type
_entity.pdbx_description
1 polymer ?
#
loop_
_entity_poly.entity_id
_entity_poly.type
_entity_poly.pdbx_seq_one_letter_code
_entity_poly.pdbx_strand_id
1 'polypeptide(L)'
;MGKRGTVSENKLNRIRTDIQTECNKTILITVQEVEVFYRELGNIIDHTNAQVILTGLSRNMANFSLRLRLTVDQAIKGGMTSYWSIHAAFEAFPNFPWATARRYLELDFTRFQTACALVGNNIYYGFNSNSGEAAAPRYKSLSWLCMHLLVRHLGAEYGTLTQYATYNRAPDHQAQLQALIDAYVPVIPDEDAEATQELLNTFRNARLGPQVPQ
;
A
#
# COMPACT_ATOMS: atom_id res chain seq x y z
N MET A 1 -12.24 1.32 -10.93
CA MET A 1 -12.05 2.78 -11.05
C MET A 1 -11.61 3.32 -9.71
N GLY A 2 -10.32 3.60 -9.51
CA GLY A 2 -9.80 4.08 -8.23
C GLY A 2 -8.92 5.31 -8.44
N LYS A 3 -9.36 6.46 -7.91
CA LYS A 3 -8.60 7.71 -7.68
C LYS A 3 -7.79 8.24 -8.88
N ARG A 4 -8.50 8.61 -9.94
CA ARG A 4 -8.00 9.35 -11.11
C ARG A 4 -8.45 10.80 -11.04
N GLY A 5 -7.76 11.63 -10.24
CA GLY A 5 -8.10 13.05 -10.08
C GLY A 5 -9.25 13.37 -9.14
N THR A 6 -9.76 12.39 -8.39
CA THR A 6 -10.86 12.59 -7.43
C THR A 6 -10.34 12.60 -5.99
N VAL A 7 -10.69 13.66 -5.26
CA VAL A 7 -10.43 13.80 -3.82
C VAL A 7 -11.71 14.26 -3.14
N SER A 8 -12.05 13.67 -1.99
CA SER A 8 -13.19 14.16 -1.21
C SER A 8 -12.83 15.47 -0.51
N GLU A 9 -13.81 16.37 -0.35
CA GLU A 9 -13.60 17.65 0.35
C GLU A 9 -13.03 17.43 1.76
N ASN A 10 -13.53 16.41 2.48
CA ASN A 10 -13.01 16.05 3.80
C ASN A 10 -11.53 15.67 3.78
N LYS A 11 -11.08 14.93 2.76
CA LYS A 11 -9.67 14.55 2.62
C LYS A 11 -8.83 15.76 2.22
N LEU A 12 -9.32 16.61 1.33
CA LEU A 12 -8.61 17.82 0.90
C LEU A 12 -8.47 18.82 2.07
N ASN A 13 -9.53 19.03 2.86
CA ASN A 13 -9.49 19.85 4.07
C ASN A 13 -8.44 19.35 5.06
N ARG A 14 -8.35 18.04 5.29
CA ARG A 14 -7.33 17.46 6.16
C ARG A 14 -5.92 17.78 5.66
N ILE A 15 -5.67 17.62 4.37
CA ILE A 15 -4.38 17.96 3.74
C ILE A 15 -4.08 19.46 3.90
N ARG A 16 -5.07 20.35 3.67
CA ARG A 16 -4.91 21.80 3.86
C ARG A 16 -4.53 22.15 5.31
N THR A 17 -5.24 21.60 6.29
CA THR A 17 -4.97 21.81 7.72
C THR A 17 -3.59 21.33 8.11
N ASP A 18 -3.19 20.16 7.62
CA ASP A 18 -1.88 19.59 7.92
C ASP A 18 -0.74 20.46 7.37
N ILE A 19 -0.86 20.95 6.13
CA ILE A 19 0.14 21.82 5.52
C ILE A 19 0.17 23.20 6.21
N GLN A 20 -0.98 23.76 6.57
CA GLN A 20 -1.04 24.99 7.36
C GLN A 20 -0.29 24.83 8.69
N THR A 21 -0.44 23.67 9.35
CA THR A 21 0.20 23.39 10.64
C THR A 21 1.72 23.27 10.50
N GLU A 22 2.21 22.60 9.45
CA GLU A 22 3.64 22.35 9.26
C GLU A 22 4.39 23.54 8.63
N CYS A 23 3.77 24.25 7.70
CA CYS A 23 4.42 25.30 6.92
C CYS A 23 4.01 26.72 7.32
N ASN A 24 3.03 26.88 8.22
CA ASN A 24 2.38 28.15 8.55
C ASN A 24 1.87 28.93 7.32
N LYS A 25 1.43 28.21 6.28
CA LYS A 25 0.94 28.77 5.01
C LYS A 25 -0.45 28.26 4.68
N THR A 26 -1.34 29.17 4.31
CA THR A 26 -2.71 28.84 3.91
C THR A 26 -2.77 28.47 2.44
N ILE A 27 -3.28 27.28 2.16
CA ILE A 27 -3.45 26.77 0.80
C ILE A 27 -4.94 26.80 0.45
N LEU A 28 -5.27 27.47 -0.67
CA LEU A 28 -6.64 27.69 -1.14
C LEU A 28 -7.04 26.75 -2.30
N ILE A 29 -6.37 25.61 -2.45
CA ILE A 29 -6.65 24.64 -3.52
C ILE A 29 -8.01 23.99 -3.30
N THR A 30 -8.92 24.08 -4.26
CA THR A 30 -10.27 23.49 -4.32
C THR A 30 -10.28 22.09 -4.95
N VAL A 31 -11.36 21.32 -4.74
CA VAL A 31 -11.54 20.02 -5.43
C VAL A 31 -11.57 20.17 -6.94
N GLN A 32 -12.23 21.23 -7.44
CA GLN A 32 -12.27 21.52 -8.88
C GLN A 32 -10.88 21.79 -9.46
N GLU A 33 -10.01 22.51 -8.75
CA GLU A 33 -8.64 22.72 -9.20
C GLU A 33 -7.82 21.42 -9.23
N VAL A 34 -8.06 20.50 -8.29
CA VAL A 34 -7.43 19.16 -8.32
C VAL A 34 -7.90 18.36 -9.53
N GLU A 35 -9.19 18.41 -9.85
CA GLU A 35 -9.76 17.74 -11.03
C GLU A 35 -9.22 18.33 -12.33
N VAL A 36 -9.15 19.66 -12.44
CA VAL A 36 -8.55 20.36 -13.58
C VAL A 36 -7.08 19.97 -13.72
N PHE A 37 -6.31 20.03 -12.63
CA PHE A 37 -4.90 19.66 -12.64
C PHE A 37 -4.69 18.21 -13.12
N TYR A 38 -5.54 17.28 -12.65
CA TYR A 38 -5.49 15.90 -13.13
C TYR A 38 -5.89 15.75 -14.59
N ARG A 39 -6.89 16.50 -15.07
CA ARG A 39 -7.30 16.44 -16.48
C ARG A 39 -6.19 16.92 -17.41
N GLU A 40 -5.53 18.02 -17.07
CA GLU A 40 -4.49 18.61 -17.92
C GLU A 40 -3.16 17.83 -17.84
N LEU A 41 -2.78 17.33 -16.66
CA LEU A 41 -1.46 16.73 -16.44
C LEU A 41 -1.49 15.21 -16.26
N GLY A 42 -2.63 14.62 -15.93
CA GLY A 42 -2.75 13.18 -15.62
C GLY A 42 -2.49 12.27 -16.82
N ASN A 43 -2.62 12.77 -18.05
CA ASN A 43 -2.25 12.04 -19.26
C ASN A 43 -0.77 12.18 -19.63
N ILE A 44 -0.06 13.12 -19.00
CA ILE A 44 1.37 13.36 -19.24
C ILE A 44 2.20 12.44 -18.36
N ILE A 45 1.70 12.08 -17.17
CA ILE A 45 2.39 11.22 -16.21
C ILE A 45 2.02 9.76 -16.45
N ASP A 46 2.99 8.91 -16.75
CA ASP A 46 2.82 7.49 -16.99
C ASP A 46 3.90 6.64 -16.28
N HIS A 47 3.84 5.32 -16.46
CA HIS A 47 4.78 4.40 -15.83
C HIS A 47 6.26 4.59 -16.25
N THR A 48 6.53 5.31 -17.34
CA THR A 48 7.89 5.53 -17.87
C THR A 48 8.54 6.78 -17.26
N ASN A 49 7.74 7.80 -16.93
CA ASN A 49 8.24 9.08 -16.43
C ASN A 49 7.87 9.37 -14.96
N ALA A 50 6.92 8.64 -14.38
CA ALA A 50 6.45 8.86 -13.01
C ALA A 50 7.58 8.80 -11.99
N GLN A 51 8.57 7.91 -12.18
CA GLN A 51 9.73 7.84 -11.29
C GLN A 51 10.48 9.18 -11.21
N VAL A 52 10.80 9.76 -12.36
CA VAL A 52 11.56 11.02 -12.44
C VAL A 52 10.75 12.15 -11.81
N ILE A 53 9.46 12.23 -12.15
CA ILE A 53 8.56 13.28 -11.68
C ILE A 53 8.36 13.18 -10.15
N LEU A 54 8.00 12.00 -9.63
CA LEU A 54 7.75 11.81 -8.20
C LEU A 54 9.01 11.97 -7.37
N THR A 55 10.17 11.54 -7.87
CA THR A 55 11.46 11.77 -7.18
C THR A 55 11.78 13.26 -7.12
N GLY A 56 11.57 14.00 -8.21
CA GLY A 56 11.75 15.44 -8.25
C GLY A 56 10.80 16.16 -7.29
N LEU A 57 9.52 15.78 -7.28
CA LEU A 57 8.53 16.32 -6.34
C LEU A 57 8.89 15.99 -4.89
N SER A 58 9.20 14.74 -4.55
CA SER A 58 9.57 14.31 -3.20
C SER A 58 10.77 15.10 -2.68
N ARG A 59 11.81 15.29 -3.52
CA ARG A 59 12.99 16.12 -3.18
C ARG A 59 12.63 17.58 -2.93
N ASN A 60 11.80 18.18 -3.79
CA ASN A 60 11.39 19.58 -3.62
C ASN A 60 10.52 19.76 -2.37
N MET A 61 9.59 18.83 -2.12
CA MET A 61 8.69 18.86 -0.96
C MET A 61 9.43 18.64 0.36
N ALA A 62 10.53 17.87 0.36
CA ALA A 62 11.37 17.67 1.55
C ALA A 62 11.87 18.99 2.18
N ASN A 63 12.03 20.03 1.37
CA ASN A 63 12.47 21.36 1.83
C ASN A 63 11.33 22.18 2.47
N PHE A 64 10.07 21.76 2.29
CA PHE A 64 8.89 22.51 2.75
C PHE A 64 8.12 21.80 3.84
N SER A 65 7.85 20.49 3.68
CA SER A 65 7.08 19.69 4.64
C SER A 65 7.42 18.20 4.50
N LEU A 66 7.71 17.58 5.64
CA LEU A 66 7.89 16.13 5.72
C LEU A 66 6.63 15.39 5.29
N ARG A 67 5.44 15.87 5.64
CA ARG A 67 4.18 15.22 5.28
C ARG A 67 3.87 15.30 3.79
N LEU A 68 4.18 16.42 3.14
CA LEU A 68 4.08 16.54 1.68
C LEU A 68 4.99 15.52 1.00
N ARG A 69 6.23 15.38 1.47
CA ARG A 69 7.15 14.35 1.00
C ARG A 69 6.55 12.95 1.17
N LEU A 70 6.11 12.61 2.38
CA LEU A 70 5.50 11.31 2.67
C LEU A 70 4.25 11.04 1.83
N THR A 71 3.46 12.07 1.51
CA THR A 71 2.28 11.93 0.63
C THR A 71 2.69 11.58 -0.80
N VAL A 72 3.77 12.17 -1.31
CA VAL A 72 4.35 11.81 -2.61
C VAL A 72 4.90 10.38 -2.58
N ASP A 73 5.62 10.02 -1.50
CA ASP A 73 6.18 8.67 -1.35
C ASP A 73 5.07 7.61 -1.23
N GLN A 74 3.95 7.92 -0.58
CA GLN A 74 2.74 7.08 -0.54
C GLN A 74 2.03 6.93 -1.89
N ALA A 75 2.28 7.83 -2.85
CA ALA A 75 1.73 7.70 -4.20
C ALA A 75 2.47 6.63 -5.02
N ILE A 76 3.69 6.24 -4.62
CA ILE A 76 4.39 5.09 -5.18
C ILE A 76 3.55 3.83 -4.94
N LYS A 77 3.50 2.92 -5.91
CA LYS A 77 2.57 1.76 -5.91
C LYS A 77 1.07 2.13 -5.97
N GLY A 78 0.75 3.42 -6.05
CA GLY A 78 -0.60 3.95 -6.21
C GLY A 78 -1.29 3.40 -7.46
N GLY A 79 -2.62 3.29 -7.42
CA GLY A 79 -3.41 2.73 -8.53
C GLY A 79 -3.37 1.20 -8.63
N MET A 80 -2.47 0.53 -7.91
CA MET A 80 -2.25 -0.91 -7.97
C MET A 80 -2.42 -1.60 -6.60
N THR A 81 -3.24 -1.04 -5.69
CA THR A 81 -3.43 -1.56 -4.33
C THR A 81 -3.74 -3.05 -4.29
N SER A 82 -4.70 -3.54 -5.09
CA SER A 82 -5.01 -4.97 -5.20
C SER A 82 -3.80 -5.83 -5.56
N TYR A 83 -2.98 -5.38 -6.51
CA TYR A 83 -1.79 -6.12 -6.94
C TYR A 83 -0.76 -6.22 -5.81
N TRP A 84 -0.45 -5.10 -5.17
CA TRP A 84 0.54 -5.06 -4.08
C TRP A 84 0.07 -5.77 -2.81
N SER A 85 -1.23 -5.75 -2.52
CA SER A 85 -1.80 -6.55 -1.42
C SER A 85 -1.68 -8.05 -1.66
N ILE A 86 -1.79 -8.52 -2.91
CA ILE A 86 -1.59 -9.95 -3.21
C ILE A 86 -0.12 -10.34 -3.01
N HIS A 87 0.82 -9.53 -3.51
CA HIS A 87 2.26 -9.74 -3.27
C HIS A 87 2.60 -9.79 -1.77
N ALA A 88 2.15 -8.78 -1.02
CA ALA A 88 2.38 -8.71 0.43
C ALA A 88 1.80 -9.93 1.17
N ALA A 89 0.63 -10.44 0.75
CA ALA A 89 0.06 -11.63 1.36
C ALA A 89 0.86 -12.91 1.05
N PHE A 90 1.35 -13.08 -0.18
CA PHE A 90 2.20 -14.23 -0.52
C PHE A 90 3.52 -14.22 0.26
N GLU A 91 4.10 -13.03 0.46
CA GLU A 91 5.33 -12.86 1.22
C GLU A 91 5.13 -13.08 2.73
N ALA A 92 4.07 -12.51 3.30
CA ALA A 92 3.78 -12.58 4.73
C ALA A 92 3.27 -13.96 5.19
N PHE A 93 2.60 -14.71 4.30
CA PHE A 93 1.93 -15.97 4.65
C PHE A 93 2.35 -17.13 3.72
N PRO A 94 3.64 -17.51 3.70
CA PRO A 94 4.16 -18.52 2.77
C PRO A 94 3.54 -19.92 3.01
N ASN A 95 3.08 -20.17 4.23
CA ASN A 95 2.48 -21.41 4.71
C ASN A 95 0.93 -21.39 4.72
N PHE A 96 0.31 -20.32 4.22
CA PHE A 96 -1.14 -20.34 3.97
C PHE A 96 -1.48 -21.42 2.92
N PRO A 97 -2.65 -22.09 2.99
CA PRO A 97 -3.05 -23.14 2.05
C PRO A 97 -3.38 -22.61 0.64
N TRP A 98 -2.40 -22.00 -0.04
CA TRP A 98 -2.53 -21.39 -1.37
C TRP A 98 -2.96 -22.38 -2.44
N ALA A 99 -2.53 -23.64 -2.33
CA ALA A 99 -2.97 -24.70 -3.24
C ALA A 99 -4.49 -24.93 -3.15
N THR A 100 -5.05 -24.92 -1.94
CA THR A 100 -6.50 -25.04 -1.72
C THR A 100 -7.23 -23.80 -2.22
N ALA A 101 -6.73 -22.60 -1.91
CA ALA A 101 -7.29 -21.35 -2.42
C ALA A 101 -7.31 -21.31 -3.97
N ARG A 102 -6.23 -21.78 -4.63
CA ARG A 102 -6.13 -21.85 -6.09
C ARG A 102 -7.18 -22.75 -6.72
N ARG A 103 -7.61 -23.81 -6.05
CA ARG A 103 -8.69 -24.69 -6.56
C ARG A 103 -10.04 -23.96 -6.65
N TYR A 104 -10.27 -22.97 -5.78
CA TYR A 104 -11.47 -22.12 -5.84
C TYR A 104 -11.31 -20.93 -6.80
N LEU A 105 -10.07 -20.46 -6.99
CA LEU A 105 -9.77 -19.19 -7.67
C LEU A 105 -8.85 -19.35 -8.89
N GLU A 106 -8.91 -20.48 -9.60
CA GLU A 106 -7.94 -20.84 -10.64
C GLU A 106 -7.75 -19.73 -11.69
N LEU A 107 -8.87 -19.14 -12.14
CA LEU A 107 -8.87 -18.06 -13.12
C LEU A 107 -8.22 -16.78 -12.58
N ASP A 108 -8.50 -16.41 -11.33
CA ASP A 108 -7.92 -15.23 -10.69
C ASP A 108 -6.40 -15.39 -10.51
N PHE A 109 -5.93 -16.57 -10.11
CA PHE A 109 -4.50 -16.89 -10.03
C PHE A 109 -3.82 -16.78 -11.39
N THR A 110 -4.44 -17.34 -12.44
CA THR A 110 -3.90 -17.28 -13.81
C THR A 110 -3.81 -15.84 -14.30
N ARG A 111 -4.86 -15.05 -14.09
CA ARG A 111 -4.87 -13.63 -14.46
C ARG A 111 -3.87 -12.81 -13.65
N PHE A 112 -3.70 -13.12 -12.37
CA PHE A 112 -2.68 -12.47 -11.54
C PHE A 112 -1.27 -12.82 -12.02
N GLN A 113 -1.01 -14.06 -12.45
CA GLN A 113 0.26 -14.44 -13.05
C GLN A 113 0.56 -13.62 -14.32
N THR A 114 -0.44 -13.39 -15.18
CA THR A 114 -0.32 -12.48 -16.33
C THR A 114 -0.02 -11.05 -15.89
N ALA A 115 -0.69 -10.56 -14.84
CA ALA A 115 -0.41 -9.24 -14.27
C ALA A 115 1.03 -9.13 -13.75
N CYS A 116 1.56 -10.15 -13.08
CA CYS A 116 2.96 -10.19 -12.62
C CYS A 116 3.94 -10.09 -13.77
N ALA A 117 3.70 -10.80 -14.88
CA ALA A 117 4.56 -10.73 -16.06
C ALA A 117 4.57 -9.32 -16.71
N LEU A 118 3.44 -8.60 -16.66
CA LEU A 118 3.31 -7.27 -17.24
C LEU A 118 3.86 -6.15 -16.36
N VAL A 119 3.58 -6.21 -15.05
CA VAL A 119 3.99 -5.20 -14.08
C VAL A 119 5.47 -5.37 -13.74
N GLY A 120 5.92 -6.62 -13.57
CA GLY A 120 7.26 -6.96 -13.13
C GLY A 120 7.65 -6.20 -11.86
N ASN A 121 8.81 -5.57 -11.89
CA ASN A 121 9.34 -4.75 -10.80
C ASN A 121 8.99 -3.26 -10.94
N ASN A 122 8.09 -2.89 -11.85
CA ASN A 122 7.71 -1.49 -12.05
C ASN A 122 6.70 -1.02 -10.99
N ILE A 123 7.22 -0.43 -9.92
CA ILE A 123 6.41 0.16 -8.83
C ILE A 123 5.57 1.37 -9.27
N TYR A 124 5.79 1.89 -10.48
CA TYR A 124 5.06 2.99 -11.10
C TYR A 124 4.07 2.54 -12.18
N TYR A 125 3.83 1.23 -12.36
CA TYR A 125 2.90 0.74 -13.38
C TYR A 125 1.47 1.30 -13.25
N GLY A 126 1.05 1.60 -12.02
CA GLY A 126 -0.27 2.15 -11.73
C GLY A 126 -0.53 3.55 -12.28
N PHE A 127 0.49 4.25 -12.77
CA PHE A 127 0.35 5.55 -13.44
C PHE A 127 -0.17 5.42 -14.88
N ASN A 128 -0.26 4.21 -15.43
CA ASN A 128 -0.85 4.01 -16.75
C ASN A 128 -2.35 4.37 -16.79
N SER A 129 -2.73 5.11 -17.82
CA SER A 129 -4.12 5.46 -18.12
C SER A 129 -5.00 4.22 -18.36
N ASN A 130 -4.41 3.09 -18.73
CA ASN A 130 -5.06 1.79 -18.81
C ASN A 130 -4.16 0.69 -18.22
N SER A 131 -4.68 -0.03 -17.22
CA SER A 131 -3.97 -1.15 -16.58
C SER A 131 -4.14 -2.48 -17.35
N GLY A 132 -5.00 -2.52 -18.36
CA GLY A 132 -5.17 -3.68 -19.25
C GLY A 132 -5.39 -5.00 -18.51
N GLU A 133 -4.57 -5.99 -18.83
CA GLU A 133 -4.59 -7.32 -18.19
C GLU A 133 -4.14 -7.29 -16.71
N ALA A 134 -3.46 -6.23 -16.26
CA ALA A 134 -3.09 -6.05 -14.87
C ALA A 134 -4.19 -5.36 -14.03
N ALA A 135 -5.37 -5.09 -14.59
CA ALA A 135 -6.44 -4.40 -13.88
C ALA A 135 -7.05 -5.23 -12.73
N ALA A 136 -7.19 -4.62 -11.55
CA ALA A 136 -7.73 -5.26 -10.33
C ALA A 136 -9.04 -6.06 -10.49
N PRO A 137 -10.03 -5.65 -11.30
CA PRO A 137 -11.26 -6.44 -11.49
C PRO A 137 -11.04 -7.85 -12.05
N ARG A 138 -9.90 -8.10 -12.71
CA ARG A 138 -9.60 -9.40 -13.33
C ARG A 138 -9.27 -10.48 -12.30
N TYR A 139 -8.74 -10.10 -11.13
CA TYR A 139 -8.34 -10.99 -10.04
C TYR A 139 -8.97 -10.52 -8.71
N LYS A 140 -10.26 -10.12 -8.78
CA LYS A 140 -11.00 -9.48 -7.68
C LYS A 140 -11.10 -10.36 -6.43
N SER A 141 -11.31 -11.66 -6.59
CA SER A 141 -11.61 -12.61 -5.52
C SER A 141 -10.31 -13.01 -4.82
N LEU A 142 -9.22 -13.15 -5.58
CA LEU A 142 -7.88 -13.29 -5.02
C LEU A 142 -7.45 -12.04 -4.25
N SER A 143 -7.68 -10.85 -4.81
CA SER A 143 -7.41 -9.60 -4.10
C SER A 143 -8.20 -9.51 -2.79
N TRP A 144 -9.46 -9.93 -2.79
CA TRP A 144 -10.29 -9.95 -1.58
C TRP A 144 -9.69 -10.85 -0.51
N LEU A 145 -9.33 -12.09 -0.88
CA LEU A 145 -8.73 -13.09 0.02
C LEU A 145 -7.46 -12.54 0.67
N CYS A 146 -6.54 -12.04 -0.14
CA CYS A 146 -5.26 -11.51 0.33
C CYS A 146 -5.44 -10.30 1.25
N MET A 147 -6.36 -9.38 0.92
CA MET A 147 -6.64 -8.22 1.78
C MET A 147 -7.25 -8.62 3.12
N HIS A 148 -8.14 -9.62 3.16
CA HIS A 148 -8.71 -10.11 4.42
C HIS A 148 -7.66 -10.79 5.28
N LEU A 149 -6.77 -11.59 4.67
CA LEU A 149 -5.67 -12.24 5.36
C LEU A 149 -4.71 -11.23 5.99
N LEU A 150 -4.31 -10.20 5.23
CA LEU A 150 -3.47 -9.11 5.72
C LEU A 150 -4.12 -8.33 6.86
N VAL A 151 -5.39 -7.93 6.72
CA VAL A 151 -6.09 -7.20 7.79
C VAL A 151 -6.25 -8.06 9.04
N ARG A 152 -6.52 -9.37 8.89
CA ARG A 152 -6.77 -10.29 10.00
C ARG A 152 -5.53 -10.50 10.87
N HIS A 153 -4.36 -10.63 10.27
CA HIS A 153 -3.13 -10.99 11.00
C HIS A 153 -2.10 -9.85 11.09
N LEU A 154 -2.16 -8.87 10.19
CA LEU A 154 -1.26 -7.71 10.14
C LEU A 154 -2.04 -6.38 10.18
N GLY A 155 -3.14 -6.34 10.93
CA GLY A 155 -4.08 -5.21 10.96
C GLY A 155 -3.46 -3.87 11.38
N ALA A 156 -2.36 -3.88 12.15
CA ALA A 156 -1.64 -2.65 12.52
C ALA A 156 -1.09 -1.90 11.29
N GLU A 157 -0.62 -2.63 10.28
CA GLU A 157 -0.08 -2.06 9.04
C GLU A 157 -1.16 -1.95 7.95
N TYR A 158 -2.02 -2.97 7.85
CA TYR A 158 -2.96 -3.13 6.74
C TYR A 158 -4.40 -2.75 7.04
N GLY A 159 -4.73 -2.28 8.24
CA GLY A 159 -6.11 -2.00 8.67
C GLY A 159 -6.86 -1.00 7.79
N THR A 160 -6.15 -0.11 7.08
CA THR A 160 -6.76 0.85 6.14
C THR A 160 -7.33 0.19 4.88
N LEU A 161 -6.95 -1.05 4.57
CA LEU A 161 -7.52 -1.82 3.43
C LEU A 161 -9.01 -2.09 3.60
N THR A 162 -9.54 -2.08 4.83
CA THR A 162 -10.98 -2.24 5.10
C THR A 162 -11.85 -1.19 4.40
N GLN A 163 -11.28 -0.01 4.12
CA GLN A 163 -11.96 1.09 3.42
C GLN A 163 -11.85 0.96 1.88
N TYR A 164 -11.10 -0.02 1.38
CA TYR A 164 -10.89 -0.20 -0.06
C TYR A 164 -12.11 -0.86 -0.73
N ALA A 165 -12.47 -0.40 -1.92
CA ALA A 165 -13.69 -0.87 -2.59
C ALA A 165 -13.70 -2.37 -2.88
N THR A 166 -12.55 -2.98 -3.17
CA THR A 166 -12.44 -4.43 -3.40
C THR A 166 -12.62 -5.23 -2.11
N TYR A 167 -12.22 -4.68 -0.95
CA TYR A 167 -12.39 -5.34 0.35
C TYR A 167 -13.87 -5.61 0.65
N ASN A 168 -14.74 -4.64 0.37
CA ASN A 168 -16.17 -4.73 0.72
C ASN A 168 -17.04 -5.48 -0.31
N ARG A 169 -16.44 -6.12 -1.32
CA ARG A 169 -17.19 -6.87 -2.34
C ARG A 169 -17.32 -8.34 -1.97
N ALA A 170 -18.41 -8.98 -2.39
CA ALA A 170 -18.56 -10.43 -2.31
C ALA A 170 -17.64 -11.10 -3.37
N PRO A 171 -16.61 -11.86 -2.96
CA PRO A 171 -15.80 -12.65 -3.87
C PRO A 171 -16.54 -13.92 -4.29
N ASP A 172 -16.04 -14.54 -5.35
CA ASP A 172 -16.47 -15.88 -5.71
C ASP A 172 -15.96 -16.88 -4.63
N HIS A 173 -16.76 -17.89 -4.27
CA HIS A 173 -16.44 -18.85 -3.19
C HIS A 173 -16.17 -18.24 -1.81
N GLN A 174 -16.80 -17.11 -1.48
CA GLN A 174 -16.58 -16.37 -0.23
C GLN A 174 -16.58 -17.23 1.04
N ALA A 175 -17.58 -18.12 1.21
CA ALA A 175 -17.69 -18.93 2.42
C ALA A 175 -16.49 -19.89 2.59
N GLN A 176 -16.04 -20.52 1.51
CA GLN A 176 -14.90 -21.40 1.51
C GLN A 176 -13.60 -20.63 1.78
N LEU A 177 -13.44 -19.46 1.16
CA LEU A 177 -12.28 -18.61 1.37
C LEU A 177 -12.20 -18.06 2.80
N GLN A 178 -13.36 -17.67 3.36
CA GLN A 178 -13.43 -17.22 4.75
C GLN A 178 -13.07 -18.35 5.72
N ALA A 179 -13.56 -19.56 5.48
CA ALA A 179 -13.18 -20.73 6.28
C ALA A 179 -11.67 -21.01 6.23
N LEU A 180 -11.01 -20.78 5.09
CA LEU A 180 -9.55 -20.90 4.99
C LEU A 180 -8.83 -19.81 5.81
N ILE A 181 -9.32 -18.57 5.80
CA ILE A 181 -8.76 -17.48 6.61
C ILE A 181 -8.92 -17.80 8.09
N ASP A 182 -10.12 -18.22 8.52
CA ASP A 182 -10.43 -18.45 9.93
C ASP A 182 -9.68 -19.65 10.51
N ALA A 183 -9.44 -20.69 9.69
CA ALA A 183 -8.68 -21.87 10.09
C ALA A 183 -7.16 -21.65 10.06
N TYR A 184 -6.68 -20.56 9.45
CA TYR A 184 -5.26 -20.33 9.30
C TYR A 184 -4.65 -19.73 10.58
N VAL A 185 -3.58 -20.37 11.05
CA VAL A 185 -2.76 -19.89 12.16
C VAL A 185 -1.37 -19.59 11.58
N PRO A 186 -0.97 -18.31 11.48
CA PRO A 186 0.35 -17.99 10.97
C PRO A 186 1.41 -18.52 11.93
N VAL A 187 2.46 -19.11 11.36
CA VAL A 187 3.68 -19.40 12.12
C VAL A 187 4.35 -18.06 12.33
N ILE A 188 4.16 -17.50 13.52
CA ILE A 188 4.95 -16.36 13.99
C ILE A 188 6.33 -16.98 14.28
N PRO A 189 7.41 -16.55 13.62
CA PRO A 189 8.74 -16.93 14.04
C PRO A 189 8.84 -16.61 15.52
N ASP A 190 9.19 -17.59 16.37
CA ASP A 190 9.48 -17.31 17.77
C ASP A 190 10.41 -16.10 17.78
N GLU A 191 9.97 -15.00 18.41
CA GLU A 191 10.86 -13.89 18.71
C GLU A 191 12.00 -14.53 19.48
N ASP A 192 13.18 -14.59 18.86
CA ASP A 192 14.36 -15.13 19.52
C ASP A 192 14.59 -14.26 20.75
N ALA A 193 14.14 -14.79 21.89
CA ALA A 193 14.15 -14.10 23.16
C ALA A 193 15.60 -13.75 23.54
N GLU A 194 16.56 -14.55 23.07
CA GLU A 194 17.98 -14.35 23.24
C GLU A 194 18.47 -13.17 22.39
N ALA A 195 18.13 -13.12 21.09
CA ALA A 195 18.44 -12.00 20.21
C ALA A 195 17.79 -10.68 20.66
N THR A 196 16.55 -10.76 21.17
CA THR A 196 15.82 -9.61 21.72
C THR A 196 16.48 -9.12 23.02
N GLN A 197 16.88 -10.03 23.89
CA GLN A 197 17.59 -9.70 25.12
C GLN A 197 18.98 -9.11 24.84
N GLU A 198 19.69 -9.61 23.82
CA GLU A 198 20.98 -9.09 23.38
C GLU A 198 20.87 -7.66 22.82
N LEU A 199 19.82 -7.39 22.02
CA LEU A 199 19.47 -6.04 21.58
C LEU A 199 19.19 -5.10 22.75
N LEU A 200 18.37 -5.52 23.72
CA LEU A 200 18.04 -4.73 24.90
C LEU A 200 19.27 -4.44 25.78
N ASN A 201 20.18 -5.41 25.92
CA ASN A 201 21.44 -5.25 26.64
C ASN A 201 22.38 -4.27 25.90
N THR A 202 22.46 -4.37 24.58
CA THR A 202 23.22 -3.44 23.73
C THR A 202 22.70 -2.00 23.90
N PHE A 203 21.39 -1.78 23.92
CA PHE A 203 20.81 -0.45 24.15
C PHE A 203 21.04 0.08 25.56
N ARG A 204 21.00 -0.77 26.60
CA ARG A 204 21.35 -0.35 27.98
C ARG A 204 22.81 0.08 28.08
N ASN A 205 23.71 -0.68 27.46
CA ASN A 205 25.15 -0.40 27.50
C ASN A 205 25.51 0.83 26.66
N ALA A 206 24.83 1.08 25.54
CA ALA A 206 25.02 2.27 24.72
C ALA A 206 24.53 3.58 25.39
N ARG A 207 23.55 3.50 26.32
CA ARG A 207 23.10 4.64 27.13
C ARG A 207 24.02 4.97 28.31
N LEU A 208 25.00 4.11 28.61
CA LEU A 208 26.00 4.30 29.64
C LEU A 208 27.38 4.56 28.99
N GLY A 209 27.47 5.62 28.17
CA GLY A 209 28.75 6.25 27.83
C GLY A 209 29.33 7.01 29.03
N PRO A 210 30.66 7.23 29.08
CA PRO A 210 31.47 7.16 30.28
C PRO A 210 31.08 8.19 31.35
N GLN A 211 31.06 7.75 32.61
CA GLN A 211 31.10 8.67 33.73
C GLN A 211 32.32 9.59 33.55
N VAL A 212 32.07 10.88 33.49
CA VAL A 212 33.09 11.93 33.52
C VAL A 212 33.91 11.73 34.79
N PRO A 213 35.22 11.43 34.72
CA PRO A 213 36.05 11.43 35.91
C PRO A 213 36.17 12.87 36.43
N GLN A 214 35.93 13.03 37.73
CA GLN A 214 36.09 14.29 38.48
C GLN A 214 37.53 14.78 38.47
#